data_AF-A0A9N9XHD0-F1
#
_entry.id   AF-A0A9N9XHD0-F1
#
_cell.length_a   1.000
_cell.length_b   1.000
_cell.length_c   1.000
_cell.angle_alpha   90.00
_cell.angle_beta   90.00
_cell.angle_gamma   90.00
#
_symmetry.space_group_name_H-M   'P 1'
#
loop_
_entity.id
_entity.type
_entity.pdbx_description
1 polymer ?
#
loop_
_entity_poly.entity_id
_entity_poly.type
_entity_poly.pdbx_seq_one_letter_code
_entity_poly.pdbx_strand_id
1 'polypeptide(L)'
;MNSAKNRKYNDGYIKYAFICNRKDNVKHPQYVICCEVLSNDEMRPNCLERHLSSKHNSFKEKPKEFFTTKSENLERMKLEKVLEASYELSVLIAKEKRAILLERHLLNRVC
;
A
#
# COMPACT_ATOMS: atom_id res chain seq x y z
N MET A 1 34.17 2.44 -8.24
CA MET A 1 33.15 1.89 -7.32
C MET A 1 32.16 3.00 -6.99
N ASN A 2 31.03 3.07 -7.69
CA ASN A 2 29.98 4.06 -7.36
C ASN A 2 29.25 3.56 -6.13
N SER A 3 29.60 4.11 -4.96
CA SER A 3 28.86 3.88 -3.73
C SER A 3 27.44 4.39 -3.93
N ALA A 4 26.47 3.48 -4.06
CA ALA A 4 25.06 3.82 -4.16
C ALA A 4 24.66 4.59 -2.89
N LYS A 5 24.62 5.92 -2.99
CA LYS A 5 24.18 6.79 -1.91
C LYS A 5 22.68 6.57 -1.74
N ASN A 6 22.30 5.67 -0.83
CA ASN A 6 20.91 5.44 -0.46
C ASN A 6 20.31 6.77 -0.01
N ARG A 7 19.48 7.35 -0.88
CA ARG A 7 18.83 8.62 -0.62
C ARG A 7 17.70 8.35 0.37
N LYS A 8 17.69 9.05 1.51
CA LYS A 8 16.60 8.93 2.49
C LYS A 8 15.39 9.70 1.98
N TYR A 9 14.20 9.15 2.23
CA TYR A 9 12.94 9.82 1.91
C TYR A 9 12.81 11.13 2.71
N ASN A 10 12.23 12.16 2.08
CA ASN A 10 11.91 13.45 2.68
C ASN A 10 10.41 13.69 2.52
N ASP A 11 9.72 14.00 3.61
CA ASP A 11 8.26 14.21 3.60
C ASP A 11 7.82 15.36 2.68
N GLY A 12 8.71 16.34 2.43
CA GLY A 12 8.51 17.40 1.45
C GLY A 12 8.44 16.93 -0.01
N TYR A 13 8.72 15.65 -0.30
CA TYR A 13 8.54 15.06 -1.63
C TYR A 13 7.07 14.81 -1.99
N ILE A 14 6.13 14.96 -1.05
CA ILE A 14 4.70 14.92 -1.34
C ILE A 14 4.28 15.94 -2.41
N LYS A 15 5.01 17.06 -2.55
CA LYS A 15 4.81 18.06 -3.61
C LYS A 15 5.05 17.52 -5.03
N TYR A 16 5.78 16.42 -5.15
CA TYR A 16 5.99 15.69 -6.40
C TYR A 16 5.03 14.49 -6.54
N ALA A 17 3.92 14.49 -5.78
CA ALA A 17 2.94 13.42 -5.70
C ALA A 17 3.52 12.09 -5.20
N PHE A 18 4.37 12.13 -4.19
CA PHE A 18 5.24 11.03 -3.83
C PHE A 18 5.19 10.66 -2.34
N ILE A 19 5.15 9.37 -2.03
CA ILE A 19 5.12 8.83 -0.66
C ILE A 19 6.14 7.70 -0.45
N CYS A 20 6.47 7.43 0.81
CA CYS A 20 7.29 6.29 1.19
C CYS A 20 6.38 5.09 1.48
N ASN A 21 6.37 4.10 0.58
CA ASN A 21 5.75 2.81 0.85
C ASN A 21 6.77 1.89 1.55
N ARG A 22 6.32 1.01 2.45
CA ARG A 22 7.18 -0.06 2.99
C ARG A 22 6.78 -1.38 2.36
N LYS A 23 7.74 -2.05 1.73
CA LYS A 23 7.60 -3.43 1.28
C LYS A 23 8.77 -4.21 1.88
N ASP A 24 8.49 -5.31 2.59
CA ASP A 24 9.51 -6.19 3.18
C ASP A 24 10.53 -5.45 4.07
N ASN A 25 10.07 -4.50 4.88
CA ASN A 25 10.89 -3.58 5.70
C ASN A 25 11.82 -2.63 4.93
N VAL A 26 11.82 -2.69 3.59
CA VAL A 26 12.53 -1.75 2.73
C VAL A 26 11.59 -0.60 2.36
N LYS A 27 12.10 0.63 2.53
CA LYS A 27 11.38 1.83 2.12
C LYS A 27 11.51 1.96 0.62
N HIS A 28 10.37 1.87 -0.07
CA HIS A 28 10.29 2.09 -1.49
C HIS A 28 9.54 3.38 -1.81
N PRO A 29 10.12 4.18 -2.70
CA PRO A 29 9.51 5.41 -3.15
C PRO A 29 8.28 5.04 -4.04
N GLN A 30 7.05 5.55 -3.77
CA GLN A 30 5.81 5.27 -4.53
C GLN A 30 5.05 6.56 -4.94
N TYR A 31 4.52 6.60 -6.18
CA TYR A 31 3.62 7.67 -6.63
C TYR A 31 2.21 7.55 -6.08
N VAL A 32 1.65 8.67 -5.65
CA VAL A 32 0.28 8.75 -5.11
C VAL A 32 -0.79 8.68 -6.21
N ILE A 33 -0.46 9.11 -7.44
CA ILE A 33 -1.43 9.19 -8.55
C ILE A 33 -1.62 7.83 -9.21
N CYS A 34 -0.52 7.18 -9.63
CA CYS A 34 -0.54 5.94 -10.39
C CYS A 34 -0.15 4.69 -9.58
N CYS A 35 0.22 4.86 -8.32
CA CYS A 35 0.71 3.78 -7.45
C CYS A 35 1.99 3.08 -7.93
N GLU A 36 2.67 3.60 -8.96
CA GLU A 36 3.94 3.06 -9.47
C GLU A 36 5.01 3.15 -8.38
N VAL A 37 5.67 2.02 -8.10
CA VAL A 37 6.75 1.90 -7.11
C VAL A 37 8.08 2.01 -7.83
N LEU A 38 8.92 2.91 -7.37
CA LEU A 38 10.20 3.23 -7.97
C LEU A 38 11.37 2.56 -7.22
N SER A 39 12.52 2.55 -7.87
CA SER A 39 13.80 2.27 -7.22
C SER A 39 14.29 3.48 -6.40
N ASN A 40 15.20 3.26 -5.44
CA ASN A 40 15.78 4.35 -4.63
C ASN A 40 16.53 5.40 -5.48
N ASP A 41 17.13 4.99 -6.59
CA ASP A 41 17.86 5.88 -7.49
C ASP A 41 16.94 6.86 -8.24
N GLU A 42 15.67 6.51 -8.40
CA GLU A 42 14.67 7.36 -9.07
C GLU A 42 14.05 8.39 -8.14
N MET A 43 14.35 8.35 -6.84
CA MET A 43 13.95 9.38 -5.86
C MET A 43 14.74 10.70 -6.02
N ARG A 44 15.27 10.96 -7.22
CA ARG A 44 15.88 12.26 -7.56
C ARG A 44 14.78 13.27 -7.86
N PRO A 45 14.80 14.48 -7.27
CA PRO A 45 13.78 15.49 -7.54
C PRO A 45 13.50 15.71 -9.02
N ASN A 46 14.54 15.81 -9.86
CA ASN A 46 14.38 15.97 -11.32
C ASN A 46 13.70 14.76 -11.99
N CYS A 47 13.94 13.53 -11.50
CA CYS A 47 13.26 12.34 -12.00
C CYS A 47 11.79 12.34 -11.58
N LEU A 48 11.51 12.71 -10.32
CA LEU A 48 10.17 12.79 -9.77
C LEU A 48 9.31 13.83 -10.51
N GLU A 49 9.86 15.03 -10.71
CA GLU A 49 9.23 16.13 -11.42
C GLU A 49 8.98 15.82 -12.90
N ARG A 50 9.94 15.16 -13.56
CA ARG A 50 9.79 14.73 -14.96
C ARG A 50 8.64 13.74 -15.11
N HIS A 51 8.52 12.76 -14.22
CA HIS A 51 7.40 11.81 -14.26
C HIS A 51 6.06 12.52 -14.04
N LEU A 52 5.96 13.39 -13.04
CA LEU A 52 4.75 14.16 -12.77
C LEU A 52 4.36 15.00 -14.00
N SER A 53 5.32 15.68 -14.62
CA SER A 53 5.07 16.51 -15.80
C SER A 53 4.72 15.71 -17.06
N SER A 54 5.30 14.52 -17.25
CA SER A 54 5.10 13.73 -18.47
C SER A 54 3.91 12.78 -18.40
N LYS A 55 3.77 12.02 -17.31
CA LYS A 55 2.67 11.04 -17.14
C LYS A 55 1.42 11.66 -16.51
N HIS A 56 1.57 12.75 -15.78
CA HIS A 56 0.53 13.31 -14.92
C HIS A 56 0.42 14.84 -15.02
N ASN A 57 0.55 15.38 -16.25
CA ASN A 57 0.59 16.82 -16.49
C ASN A 57 -0.59 17.58 -15.85
N SER A 58 -1.80 17.00 -15.87
CA SER A 58 -3.01 17.57 -15.25
C SER A 58 -2.91 17.78 -13.73
N PHE A 59 -1.93 17.16 -13.08
CA PHE A 59 -1.70 17.25 -11.63
C PHE A 59 -0.49 18.10 -11.27
N LYS A 60 0.31 18.54 -12.25
CA LYS A 60 1.57 19.28 -12.02
C LYS A 60 1.39 20.54 -11.17
N GLU A 61 0.30 21.25 -11.38
CA GLU A 61 -0.01 22.51 -10.68
C GLU A 61 -0.87 22.31 -9.43
N LYS A 62 -1.17 21.06 -9.05
CA LYS A 62 -1.96 20.79 -7.85
C LYS A 62 -1.13 21.10 -6.60
N PRO A 63 -1.77 21.67 -5.56
CA PRO A 63 -1.09 22.00 -4.32
C PRO A 63 -0.75 20.71 -3.55
N LYS A 64 0.20 20.79 -2.61
CA LYS A 64 0.64 19.63 -1.83
C LYS A 64 -0.51 18.95 -1.07
N GLU A 65 -1.49 19.74 -0.62
CA GLU A 65 -2.66 19.29 0.14
C GLU A 65 -3.48 18.29 -0.68
N PHE A 66 -3.59 18.50 -2.00
CA PHE A 66 -4.25 17.55 -2.89
C PHE A 66 -3.57 16.18 -2.85
N PHE A 67 -2.23 16.15 -2.89
CA PHE A 67 -1.46 14.91 -2.82
C PHE A 67 -1.53 14.27 -1.43
N THR A 68 -1.52 15.07 -0.36
CA THR A 68 -1.70 14.57 1.01
C THR A 68 -3.03 13.84 1.14
N THR A 69 -4.15 14.47 0.79
CA THR A 69 -5.48 13.84 0.85
C THR A 69 -5.56 12.59 -0.01
N LYS A 70 -4.95 12.60 -1.21
CA LYS A 70 -4.90 11.42 -2.07
C LYS A 70 -4.10 10.28 -1.43
N SER A 71 -3.00 10.58 -0.74
CA SER A 71 -2.19 9.58 -0.04
C SER A 71 -2.92 8.96 1.15
N GLU A 72 -3.66 9.76 1.92
CA GLU A 72 -4.48 9.27 3.04
C GLU A 72 -5.58 8.32 2.55
N ASN A 73 -6.22 8.67 1.44
CA ASN A 73 -7.21 7.80 0.81
C ASN A 73 -6.59 6.50 0.29
N LEU A 74 -5.37 6.55 -0.25
CA LEU A 74 -4.66 5.35 -0.69
C LEU A 74 -4.37 4.42 0.49
N GLU A 75 -3.93 4.95 1.64
CA GLU A 75 -3.70 4.16 2.85
C GLU A 75 -5.00 3.58 3.42
N ARG A 76 -6.09 4.35 3.40
CA ARG A 76 -7.42 3.87 3.80
C ARG A 76 -7.86 2.67 2.95
N MET A 77 -7.74 2.76 1.62
CA MET A 77 -8.10 1.68 0.71
C MET A 77 -7.26 0.41 0.93
N LYS A 78 -5.96 0.56 1.28
CA LYS A 78 -5.11 -0.58 1.64
C LYS A 78 -5.61 -1.26 2.91
N LEU A 79 -5.97 -0.48 3.92
CA LEU A 79 -6.49 -1.00 5.19
C LEU A 79 -7.83 -1.71 5.01
N GLU A 80 -8.75 -1.14 4.22
CA GLU A 80 -10.04 -1.76 3.91
C GLU A 80 -9.87 -3.15 3.28
N LYS A 81 -8.96 -3.30 2.32
CA LYS A 81 -8.67 -4.60 1.70
C LYS A 81 -8.11 -5.63 2.69
N VAL A 82 -7.24 -5.18 3.61
CA VAL A 82 -6.69 -6.06 4.66
C VAL A 82 -7.79 -6.50 5.61
N LEU A 83 -8.70 -5.59 5.98
CA LEU A 83 -9.84 -5.89 6.84
C LEU A 83 -10.80 -6.88 6.18
N GLU A 84 -11.11 -6.67 4.89
CA GLU A 84 -11.96 -7.56 4.09
C GLU A 84 -11.40 -8.98 4.06
N ALA A 85 -10.12 -9.14 3.70
CA ALA A 85 -9.46 -10.46 3.69
C ALA A 85 -9.44 -11.12 5.09
N SER A 86 -9.22 -10.34 6.14
CA SER A 86 -9.22 -10.85 7.53
C SER A 86 -10.61 -11.32 7.96
N TYR A 87 -11.65 -10.61 7.55
CA TYR A 87 -13.04 -10.97 7.80
C TYR A 87 -13.41 -12.26 7.06
N GLU A 88 -13.06 -12.38 5.79
CA GLU A 88 -13.30 -13.61 5.00
C GLU A 88 -12.64 -14.83 5.64
N LEU A 89 -11.38 -14.70 6.08
CA LEU A 89 -10.67 -15.76 6.79
C LEU A 89 -11.39 -16.15 8.09
N SER A 90 -11.86 -15.17 8.86
CA SER A 90 -12.61 -15.41 10.10
C SER A 90 -13.91 -16.18 9.84
N VAL A 91 -14.62 -15.85 8.76
CA VAL A 91 -15.84 -16.56 8.34
C VAL A 91 -15.53 -18.02 7.98
N LEU A 92 -14.44 -18.28 7.25
CA LEU A 92 -14.01 -19.64 6.91
C LEU A 92 -13.68 -20.47 8.17
N ILE A 93 -12.90 -19.90 9.09
CA ILE A 93 -12.55 -20.54 10.37
C ILE A 93 -13.82 -20.86 11.19
N ALA A 94 -14.78 -19.94 11.22
CA ALA A 94 -16.03 -20.14 11.95
C ALA A 94 -16.88 -21.27 11.33
N LYS A 95 -16.96 -21.35 10.00
CA LYS A 95 -17.66 -22.44 9.29
C LYS A 95 -17.01 -23.80 9.56
N GLU A 96 -15.69 -23.87 9.48
CA GLU A 96 -14.92 -25.10 9.74
C GLU A 96 -15.15 -25.61 11.18
N LYS A 97 -15.03 -24.71 12.17
CA LYS A 97 -15.30 -25.06 13.58
C LYS A 97 -16.71 -25.58 13.79
N ARG A 98 -17.72 -25.01 13.12
CA ARG A 98 -19.11 -25.50 13.20
C ARG A 98 -19.24 -26.92 12.63
N ALA A 99 -18.61 -27.22 11.49
CA ALA A 99 -18.63 -28.55 10.88
C ALA A 99 -18.02 -29.61 11.82
N ILE A 100 -16.83 -29.33 12.37
CA ILE A 100 -16.13 -30.22 13.32
C ILE A 100 -17.00 -30.51 14.56
N LEU A 101 -17.63 -29.47 15.13
CA LEU A 101 -18.50 -29.63 16.29
C LEU A 101 -19.74 -30.49 15.98
N LEU A 102 -20.33 -30.31 14.79
CA LEU A 102 -21.47 -31.12 14.35
C LEU A 102 -21.08 -32.58 14.17
N GLU A 103 -19.97 -32.86 13.48
CA GLU A 103 -19.44 -34.21 13.28
C GLU A 103 -19.16 -34.91 14.62
N ARG A 104 -18.50 -34.22 15.55
CA ARG A 104 -18.25 -34.73 16.90
C ARG A 104 -19.53 -35.04 17.65
N HIS A 105 -20.55 -34.17 17.54
CA HIS A 105 -21.83 -34.40 18.19
C HIS A 105 -22.62 -35.57 17.56
N LEU A 106 -22.52 -35.77 16.25
CA LEU A 106 -23.09 -36.94 15.57
C LEU A 106 -22.39 -38.24 15.96
N LEU A 107 -21.05 -38.26 16.03
CA LEU A 107 -20.29 -39.42 16.50
C LEU A 107 -20.65 -39.81 17.94
N ASN A 108 -20.82 -38.84 18.83
CA ASN A 108 -21.18 -39.08 20.23
C ASN A 108 -22.64 -39.55 20.43
N ARG A 109 -23.50 -39.54 19.41
CA ARG A 109 -24.88 -40.03 19.49
C ARG A 109 -25.05 -41.47 18.99
N VAL A 110 -24.01 -42.06 18.39
CA VAL A 110 -24.04 -43.40 17.77
C VAL A 110 -23.38 -44.48 18.66
N CYS A 111 -22.81 -44.09 19.81
CA CYS A 111 -22.40 -44.98 20.90
C CYS A 111 -23.42 -44.95 22.04
#